data_AF-A0A8H3A4T2-F1
#
_entry.id   AF-A0A8H3A4T2-F1
#
_cell.length_a   1.000
_cell.length_b   1.000
_cell.length_c   1.000
_cell.angle_alpha   90.00
_cell.angle_beta   90.00
_cell.angle_gamma   90.00
#
_symmetry.space_group_name_H-M   'P 1'
#
loop_
_entity.id
_entity.type
_entity.pdbx_description
1 polymer ?
#
loop_
_entity_poly.entity_id
_entity_poly.type
_entity_poly.pdbx_seq_one_letter_code
_entity_poly.pdbx_strand_id
1 'polypeptide(L)'
;MPGFRVTVLDDVTGAPIPQVRASDGGGLIQGRIFSAPNAVWAVAAAIIGAPLGVAGVKLWRVTTALGGGLALAFAMWIALVNTISESGLASSKSMSDMLILLITGAAFLVGMVVGAFRVLVLPTMAAICILGGSSIAIRGVILRPGLLVPPGQNQQLAFVNVVIVAAGALFGGLSVIFKQRESMIFSTSCIGSFLMALAIDLLLNGQGGMSRGLRSVFDMNDNHLADLVGDGYSPPLSSQIVVASSMGIAYVHHI
;
A
#
# COMPACT_ATOMS: atom_id res chain seq x y z
N MET A 1 4.43 -7.39 -28.55
CA MET A 1 3.90 -6.88 -27.26
C MET A 1 3.16 -5.60 -27.58
N PRO A 2 1.93 -5.35 -27.10
CA PRO A 2 1.33 -4.04 -27.31
C PRO A 2 2.20 -3.05 -26.52
N GLY A 3 3.10 -2.37 -27.21
CA GLY A 3 4.05 -1.44 -26.63
C GLY A 3 3.29 -0.28 -26.01
N PHE A 4 3.82 0.24 -24.90
CA PHE A 4 3.37 1.51 -24.37
C PHE A 4 3.42 2.56 -25.48
N ARG A 5 2.44 3.48 -25.50
CA ARG A 5 2.35 4.54 -26.53
C ARG A 5 3.38 5.65 -26.35
N VAL A 6 4.29 5.50 -25.39
CA VAL A 6 5.26 6.49 -24.95
C VAL A 6 6.61 5.80 -24.77
N THR A 7 7.67 6.44 -25.27
CA THR A 7 9.05 6.06 -25.02
C THR A 7 9.59 6.94 -23.90
N VAL A 8 10.17 6.32 -22.87
CA VAL A 8 10.84 7.02 -21.77
C VAL A 8 12.33 7.03 -22.09
N LEU A 9 12.94 8.21 -22.01
CA LEU A 9 14.37 8.42 -22.25
C LEU A 9 15.04 8.81 -20.95
N ASP A 10 16.27 8.36 -20.77
CA ASP A 10 17.13 8.80 -19.67
C ASP A 10 17.63 10.23 -19.94
N ASP A 11 17.43 11.12 -18.97
CA ASP A 11 17.75 12.55 -19.12
C ASP A 11 19.26 12.84 -19.22
N VAL A 12 20.12 11.90 -18.81
CA VAL A 12 21.58 12.04 -18.83
C VAL A 12 22.18 11.41 -20.08
N THR A 13 21.73 10.20 -20.44
CA THR A 13 22.31 9.41 -21.54
C THR A 13 21.51 9.53 -22.84
N GLY A 14 20.26 9.98 -22.79
CA GLY A 14 19.34 9.99 -23.94
C GLY A 14 18.93 8.59 -24.41
N ALA A 15 19.35 7.53 -23.71
CA ALA A 15 19.02 6.15 -24.06
C ALA A 15 17.58 5.80 -23.66
N PRO A 16 16.89 4.94 -24.41
CA PRO A 16 15.56 4.49 -24.02
C PRO A 16 15.62 3.60 -22.78
N ILE A 17 14.78 3.93 -21.78
CA ILE A 17 14.61 3.12 -20.58
C ILE A 17 13.57 2.03 -20.87
N PRO A 18 13.90 0.74 -20.73
CA PRO A 18 12.94 -0.34 -20.96
C PRO A 18 11.71 -0.21 -20.06
N GLN A 19 10.52 -0.25 -20.65
CA GLN A 19 9.26 -0.07 -19.92
C GLN A 19 8.53 -1.39 -19.71
N VAL A 20 8.03 -1.60 -18.49
CA VAL A 20 7.24 -2.77 -18.10
C VAL A 20 6.03 -2.37 -17.26
N ARG A 21 5.01 -3.24 -17.24
CA ARG A 21 3.82 -3.00 -16.42
C ARG A 21 4.16 -3.19 -14.95
N ALA A 22 3.96 -2.15 -14.16
CA ALA A 22 4.11 -2.17 -12.72
C ALA A 22 3.26 -3.29 -12.10
N SER A 23 3.76 -3.92 -11.06
CA SER A 23 3.06 -4.94 -10.27
C SER A 23 3.43 -4.79 -8.80
N ASP A 24 2.46 -5.04 -7.93
CA ASP A 24 2.62 -5.02 -6.47
C ASP A 24 2.68 -6.41 -5.84
N GLY A 25 2.86 -7.45 -6.67
CA GLY A 25 2.80 -8.85 -6.25
C GLY A 25 1.39 -9.45 -6.21
N GLY A 26 0.33 -8.66 -6.39
CA GLY A 26 -1.05 -9.15 -6.48
C GLY A 26 -1.37 -9.96 -7.74
N GLY A 27 -0.47 -10.05 -8.72
CA GLY A 27 -0.68 -10.77 -9.98
C GLY A 27 -1.56 -10.02 -10.99
N LEU A 28 -1.28 -10.21 -12.28
CA LEU A 28 -2.17 -9.73 -13.34
C LEU A 28 -3.48 -10.50 -13.38
N ILE A 29 -4.58 -9.77 -13.56
CA ILE A 29 -5.83 -10.34 -14.08
C ILE A 29 -5.69 -10.39 -15.61
N GLN A 30 -5.34 -11.55 -16.16
CA GLN A 30 -5.64 -11.83 -17.57
C GLN A 30 -7.16 -12.05 -17.69
N GLY A 31 -7.89 -10.95 -17.77
CA GLY A 31 -9.21 -10.88 -18.37
C GLY A 31 -10.42 -11.36 -17.57
N ARG A 32 -10.34 -12.25 -16.55
CA ARG A 32 -11.52 -12.60 -15.70
C ARG A 32 -11.33 -13.57 -14.54
N ILE A 33 -10.12 -14.09 -14.25
CA ILE A 33 -9.98 -15.20 -13.29
C ILE A 33 -9.01 -14.82 -12.17
N PHE A 34 -9.50 -15.00 -10.94
CA PHE A 34 -8.80 -15.02 -9.67
C PHE A 34 -7.35 -15.54 -9.81
N SER A 35 -6.34 -14.70 -9.59
CA SER A 35 -4.95 -15.15 -9.55
C SER A 35 -4.60 -15.58 -8.12
N ALA A 36 -3.80 -16.64 -7.98
CA ALA A 36 -3.39 -17.13 -6.65
C ALA A 36 -2.70 -16.04 -5.81
N PRO A 37 -1.78 -15.20 -6.36
CA PRO A 37 -1.18 -14.12 -5.58
C PRO A 37 -2.20 -13.09 -5.10
N ASN A 38 -3.20 -12.72 -5.93
CA ASN A 38 -4.25 -11.78 -5.55
C ASN A 38 -5.07 -12.31 -4.36
N ALA A 39 -5.45 -13.59 -4.45
CA ALA A 39 -6.20 -14.27 -3.40
C ALA A 39 -5.42 -14.29 -2.08
N VAL A 40 -4.14 -14.64 -2.13
CA VAL A 40 -3.28 -14.69 -0.94
C VAL A 40 -3.10 -13.30 -0.35
N TRP A 41 -2.93 -12.26 -1.17
CA TRP A 41 -2.90 -10.87 -0.72
C TRP A 41 -4.20 -10.40 -0.07
N ALA A 42 -5.35 -10.69 -0.69
CA ALA A 42 -6.64 -10.34 -0.11
C ALA A 42 -6.88 -11.06 1.22
N VAL A 43 -6.58 -12.37 1.29
CA VAL A 43 -6.74 -13.17 2.52
C VAL A 43 -5.80 -12.69 3.61
N ALA A 44 -4.53 -12.43 3.31
CA ALA A 44 -3.57 -11.91 4.28
C ALA A 44 -4.01 -10.54 4.82
N ALA A 45 -4.43 -9.62 3.94
CA ALA A 45 -4.94 -8.32 4.32
C ALA A 45 -6.19 -8.44 5.21
N ALA A 46 -7.12 -9.35 4.91
CA ALA A 46 -8.31 -9.58 5.74
C ALA A 46 -7.98 -10.19 7.11
N ILE A 47 -7.10 -11.20 7.16
CA ILE A 47 -6.68 -11.86 8.40
C ILE A 47 -5.98 -10.88 9.35
N ILE A 48 -5.20 -9.94 8.83
CA ILE A 48 -4.53 -8.91 9.64
C ILE A 48 -5.49 -7.75 9.95
N GLY A 49 -6.29 -7.34 8.97
CA GLY A 49 -7.19 -6.19 9.05
C GLY A 49 -8.33 -6.37 10.03
N ALA A 50 -9.02 -7.51 10.01
CA ALA A 50 -10.18 -7.74 10.88
C ALA A 50 -9.84 -7.69 12.38
N PRO A 51 -8.78 -8.37 12.88
CA PRO A 51 -8.37 -8.26 14.28
C PRO A 51 -7.95 -6.85 14.68
N LEU A 52 -7.24 -6.12 13.81
CA LEU A 52 -6.84 -4.73 14.08
C LEU A 52 -8.05 -3.79 14.14
N GLY A 53 -9.03 -3.98 13.26
CA GLY A 53 -10.25 -3.16 13.22
C GLY A 53 -11.17 -3.37 14.42
N VAL A 54 -11.28 -4.61 14.93
CA VAL A 54 -12.27 -4.96 15.97
C VAL A 54 -11.68 -5.05 17.37
N ALA A 55 -10.47 -5.61 17.50
CA ALA A 55 -9.87 -5.97 18.78
C ALA A 55 -8.56 -5.22 19.08
N GLY A 56 -8.20 -4.27 18.20
CA GLY A 56 -6.85 -3.72 18.04
C GLY A 56 -6.16 -3.17 19.28
N VAL A 57 -6.83 -2.88 20.40
CA VAL A 57 -6.16 -2.41 21.63
C VAL A 57 -6.32 -3.38 22.82
N LYS A 58 -7.24 -4.36 22.71
CA LYS A 58 -7.48 -5.34 23.80
C LYS A 58 -6.34 -6.35 23.94
N LEU A 59 -5.61 -6.62 22.86
CA LEU A 59 -4.48 -7.55 22.81
C LEU A 59 -3.17 -6.81 22.51
N TRP A 60 -2.76 -5.90 23.39
CA TRP A 60 -1.66 -4.96 23.13
C TRP A 60 -0.38 -5.57 22.56
N ARG A 61 -0.01 -6.80 22.96
CA ARG A 61 1.17 -7.51 22.40
C ARG A 61 0.97 -7.95 20.96
N VAL A 62 -0.22 -8.44 20.63
CA VAL A 62 -0.58 -8.82 19.27
C VAL A 62 -0.61 -7.56 18.42
N THR A 63 -1.18 -6.47 18.94
CA THR A 63 -1.19 -5.18 18.27
C THR A 63 0.20 -4.68 17.93
N THR A 64 1.12 -4.64 18.89
CA THR A 64 2.49 -4.17 18.67
C THR A 64 3.27 -5.08 17.73
N ALA A 65 3.06 -6.40 17.83
CA ALA A 65 3.61 -7.37 16.89
C ALA A 65 3.11 -7.09 15.46
N LEU A 66 1.78 -7.02 15.26
CA LEU A 66 1.19 -6.70 13.95
C LEU A 66 1.68 -5.34 13.43
N GLY A 67 1.86 -4.36 14.31
CA GLY A 67 2.44 -3.06 13.99
C GLY A 67 3.85 -3.14 13.43
N GLY A 68 4.74 -3.85 14.12
CA GLY A 68 6.11 -4.10 13.65
C GLY A 68 6.14 -4.86 12.33
N GLY A 69 5.28 -5.87 12.19
CA GLY A 69 5.13 -6.65 10.96
C GLY A 69 4.68 -5.79 9.78
N LEU A 70 3.60 -5.02 9.95
CA LEU A 70 3.08 -4.15 8.90
C LEU A 70 4.07 -3.05 8.49
N ALA A 71 4.79 -2.48 9.45
CA ALA A 71 5.78 -1.44 9.16
C ALA A 71 6.93 -1.99 8.30
N LEU A 72 7.46 -3.15 8.67
CA LEU A 72 8.54 -3.78 7.91
C LEU A 72 8.06 -4.31 6.56
N ALA A 73 6.86 -4.87 6.49
CA ALA A 73 6.24 -5.30 5.25
C ALA A 73 6.02 -4.14 4.28
N PHE A 74 5.48 -3.02 4.76
CA PHE A 74 5.26 -1.83 3.95
C PHE A 74 6.56 -1.22 3.45
N ALA A 75 7.58 -1.09 4.31
CA ALA A 75 8.90 -0.62 3.92
C ALA A 75 9.55 -1.53 2.87
N MET A 76 9.47 -2.85 3.07
CA MET A 76 9.99 -3.84 2.11
C MET A 76 9.25 -3.78 0.78
N TRP A 77 7.92 -3.65 0.81
CA TRP A 77 7.10 -3.54 -0.40
C TRP A 77 7.45 -2.27 -1.20
N ILE A 78 7.56 -1.12 -0.54
CA ILE A 78 8.01 0.13 -1.18
C ILE A 78 9.40 -0.07 -1.80
N ALA A 79 10.34 -0.66 -1.07
CA ALA A 79 11.68 -0.91 -1.58
C ALA A 79 11.65 -1.78 -2.85
N LEU A 80 10.88 -2.88 -2.84
CA LEU A 80 10.76 -3.78 -3.99
C LEU A 80 10.18 -3.09 -5.22
N VAL A 81 9.04 -2.41 -5.11
CA VAL A 81 8.41 -1.79 -6.30
C VAL A 81 9.32 -0.73 -6.94
N ASN A 82 10.15 -0.05 -6.12
CA ASN A 82 11.11 0.96 -6.58
C ASN A 82 12.46 0.40 -7.06
N THR A 83 12.75 -0.89 -6.87
CA THR A 83 14.07 -1.46 -7.20
C THR A 83 14.02 -2.62 -8.19
N ILE A 84 12.83 -3.11 -8.53
CA ILE A 84 12.66 -4.16 -9.53
C ILE A 84 13.07 -3.65 -10.91
N SER A 85 13.91 -4.42 -11.59
CA SER A 85 14.32 -4.17 -12.98
C SER A 85 13.20 -4.51 -13.97
N GLU A 86 13.38 -4.11 -15.22
CA GLU A 86 12.55 -4.47 -16.36
C GLU A 86 12.41 -6.00 -16.55
N SER A 87 13.41 -6.76 -16.12
CA SER A 87 13.41 -8.23 -16.15
C SER A 87 12.59 -8.88 -15.04
N GLY A 88 12.13 -8.11 -14.04
CA GLY A 88 11.45 -8.64 -12.86
C GLY A 88 12.38 -9.42 -11.92
N LEU A 89 11.81 -10.04 -10.90
CA LEU A 89 12.55 -10.90 -9.96
C LEU A 89 12.75 -12.33 -10.45
N ALA A 90 12.03 -12.72 -11.51
CA ALA A 90 12.05 -14.08 -12.06
C ALA A 90 11.71 -14.08 -13.55
N SER A 91 12.04 -15.18 -14.23
CA SER A 91 11.83 -15.36 -15.67
C SER A 91 10.37 -15.31 -16.13
N SER A 92 9.42 -15.58 -15.22
CA SER A 92 7.98 -15.47 -15.47
C SER A 92 7.36 -14.41 -14.57
N LYS A 93 6.44 -13.61 -15.13
CA LYS A 93 5.73 -12.56 -14.39
C LYS A 93 4.99 -13.09 -13.16
N SER A 94 4.30 -14.23 -13.27
CA SER A 94 3.58 -14.81 -12.13
C SER A 94 4.51 -15.23 -11.00
N MET A 95 5.72 -15.68 -11.34
CA MET A 95 6.74 -16.06 -10.36
C MET A 95 7.34 -14.80 -9.72
N SER A 96 7.58 -13.75 -10.49
CA SER A 96 8.01 -12.45 -9.95
C SER A 96 6.98 -11.91 -8.96
N ASP A 97 5.69 -11.96 -9.30
CA ASP A 97 4.60 -11.50 -8.42
C ASP A 97 4.54 -12.31 -7.11
N MET A 98 4.70 -13.64 -7.20
CA MET A 98 4.78 -14.52 -6.03
C MET A 98 6.00 -14.21 -5.16
N LEU A 99 7.16 -13.90 -5.76
CA LEU A 99 8.36 -13.53 -5.01
C LEU A 99 8.19 -12.20 -4.27
N ILE A 100 7.55 -11.20 -4.89
CA ILE A 100 7.19 -9.96 -4.18
C ILE A 100 6.34 -10.28 -2.96
N LEU A 101 5.29 -11.08 -3.14
CA LEU A 101 4.39 -11.49 -2.06
C LEU A 101 5.13 -12.25 -0.94
N LEU A 102 6.01 -13.19 -1.29
CA LEU A 102 6.77 -13.98 -0.32
C LEU A 102 7.80 -13.13 0.43
N ILE A 103 8.52 -12.23 -0.25
CA ILE A 103 9.51 -11.36 0.39
C ILE A 103 8.80 -10.37 1.33
N THR A 104 7.72 -9.74 0.89
CA THR A 104 6.91 -8.85 1.73
C THR A 104 6.28 -9.62 2.90
N GLY A 105 5.80 -10.83 2.68
CA GLY A 105 5.26 -11.70 3.74
C GLY A 105 6.32 -12.16 4.75
N ALA A 106 7.53 -12.49 4.30
CA ALA A 106 8.65 -12.81 5.17
C ALA A 106 9.05 -11.59 6.02
N ALA A 107 9.12 -10.41 5.41
CA ALA A 107 9.35 -9.14 6.11
C ALA A 107 8.27 -8.87 7.16
N PHE A 108 6.99 -9.15 6.85
CA PHE A 108 5.90 -9.08 7.83
C PHE A 108 6.16 -10.01 9.04
N LEU A 109 6.48 -11.28 8.80
CA LEU A 109 6.70 -12.25 9.88
C LEU A 109 7.89 -11.88 10.75
N VAL A 110 9.01 -11.45 10.16
CA VAL A 110 10.17 -10.96 10.89
C VAL A 110 9.81 -9.75 11.74
N GLY A 111 9.15 -8.75 11.14
CA GLY A 111 8.71 -7.55 11.84
C GLY A 111 7.73 -7.86 12.97
N MET A 112 6.89 -8.89 12.82
CA MET A 112 5.94 -9.34 13.83
C MET A 112 6.62 -9.97 15.03
N VAL A 113 7.59 -10.87 14.80
CA VAL A 113 8.40 -11.48 15.86
C VAL A 113 9.19 -10.40 16.60
N VAL A 114 9.83 -9.50 15.86
CA VAL A 114 10.58 -8.36 16.39
C VAL A 114 9.67 -7.42 17.19
N GLY A 115 8.47 -7.13 16.69
CA GLY A 115 7.50 -6.24 17.35
C GLY A 115 6.86 -6.83 18.62
N ALA A 116 7.00 -8.14 18.85
CA ALA A 116 6.52 -8.80 20.07
C ALA A 116 7.47 -8.61 21.28
N PHE A 117 8.73 -8.19 21.05
CA PHE A 117 9.68 -7.97 22.15
C PHE A 117 9.34 -6.72 22.95
N ARG A 118 9.46 -6.81 24.29
CA ARG A 118 9.11 -5.71 25.22
C ARG A 118 9.88 -4.42 24.95
N VAL A 119 11.14 -4.53 24.51
CA VAL A 119 12.01 -3.37 24.23
C VAL A 119 11.52 -2.58 23.02
N LEU A 120 10.76 -3.21 22.13
CA LEU A 120 10.30 -2.63 20.86
C LEU A 120 8.83 -2.20 20.90
N VAL A 121 8.19 -2.23 22.07
CA VAL A 121 6.79 -1.81 22.24
C VAL A 121 6.60 -0.35 21.86
N LEU A 122 7.42 0.58 22.37
CA LEU A 122 7.25 1.99 22.06
C LEU A 122 7.49 2.32 20.58
N PRO A 123 8.58 1.84 19.93
CA PRO A 123 8.78 2.00 18.49
C PRO A 123 7.64 1.41 17.64
N THR A 124 7.12 0.24 18.02
CA THR A 124 6.03 -0.40 17.27
C THR A 124 4.68 0.28 17.47
N MET A 125 4.42 0.86 18.65
CA MET A 125 3.26 1.74 18.87
C MET A 125 3.35 2.99 17.99
N ALA A 126 4.52 3.62 17.91
CA ALA A 126 4.75 4.74 17.02
C ALA A 126 4.53 4.31 15.56
N ALA A 127 5.05 3.15 15.14
CA ALA A 127 4.87 2.61 13.80
C ALA A 127 3.39 2.37 13.46
N ILE A 128 2.59 1.86 14.39
CA ILE A 128 1.13 1.73 14.21
C ILE A 128 0.49 3.09 14.00
N CYS A 129 0.86 4.09 14.79
CA CYS A 129 0.24 5.40 14.66
C CYS A 129 0.66 6.09 13.35
N ILE A 130 1.92 5.91 12.92
CA ILE A 130 2.42 6.33 11.61
C ILE A 130 1.59 5.69 10.50
N LEU A 131 1.47 4.35 10.49
CA LEU A 131 0.70 3.62 9.49
C LEU A 131 -0.80 3.98 9.52
N GLY A 132 -1.36 4.22 10.71
CA GLY A 132 -2.74 4.68 10.89
C GLY A 132 -2.98 6.01 10.19
N GLY A 133 -2.12 7.01 10.47
CA GLY A 133 -2.15 8.31 9.81
C GLY A 133 -1.92 8.22 8.30
N SER A 134 -0.93 7.43 7.86
CA SER A 134 -0.70 7.15 6.44
C SER A 134 -1.91 6.53 5.77
N SER A 135 -2.61 5.59 6.42
CA SER A 135 -3.76 4.91 5.82
C SER A 135 -4.92 5.87 5.50
N ILE A 136 -5.14 6.90 6.32
CA ILE A 136 -6.17 7.92 6.08
C ILE A 136 -5.73 8.81 4.91
N ALA A 137 -4.48 9.27 4.94
CA ALA A 137 -3.94 10.13 3.90
C ALA A 137 -3.92 9.42 2.53
N ILE A 138 -3.50 8.15 2.48
CA ILE A 138 -3.55 7.32 1.26
C ILE A 138 -4.98 7.25 0.73
N ARG A 139 -5.96 6.93 1.58
CA ARG A 139 -7.37 6.87 1.16
C ARG A 139 -7.87 8.20 0.61
N GLY A 140 -7.52 9.31 1.24
CA GLY A 140 -7.82 10.65 0.72
C GLY A 140 -7.17 10.93 -0.64
N VAL A 141 -5.93 10.49 -0.82
CA VAL A 141 -5.17 10.64 -2.08
C VAL A 141 -5.78 9.80 -3.20
N ILE A 142 -6.16 8.55 -2.94
CA ILE A 142 -6.65 7.60 -3.96
C ILE A 142 -8.17 7.64 -4.16
N LEU A 143 -8.91 8.53 -3.47
CA LEU A 143 -10.36 8.58 -3.58
C LEU A 143 -10.83 8.99 -4.98
N ARG A 144 -10.01 9.76 -5.71
CA ARG A 144 -10.38 10.35 -7.00
C ARG A 144 -9.48 9.87 -8.14
N PRO A 145 -9.99 9.85 -9.38
CA PRO A 145 -9.18 9.64 -10.57
C PRO A 145 -8.02 10.64 -10.65
N GLY A 146 -6.86 10.16 -11.05
CA GLY A 146 -5.63 10.94 -11.15
C GLY A 146 -4.98 11.28 -9.82
N LEU A 147 -5.40 10.68 -8.69
CA LEU A 147 -4.97 11.06 -7.34
C LEU A 147 -5.47 12.45 -6.91
N LEU A 148 -5.26 12.81 -5.64
CA LEU A 148 -5.65 14.11 -5.10
C LEU A 148 -4.93 15.28 -5.77
N VAL A 149 -3.63 15.15 -6.04
CA VAL A 149 -2.87 16.08 -6.87
C VAL A 149 -2.49 15.37 -8.17
N PRO A 150 -3.19 15.65 -9.28
CA PRO A 150 -2.92 14.98 -10.54
C PRO A 150 -1.57 15.39 -11.09
N PRO A 151 -0.68 14.42 -11.40
CA PRO A 151 0.63 14.76 -11.92
C PRO A 151 0.56 15.45 -13.30
N GLY A 152 -0.45 15.12 -14.11
CA GLY A 152 -0.55 15.66 -15.47
C GLY A 152 0.74 15.37 -16.26
N GLN A 153 1.31 16.41 -16.88
CA GLN A 153 2.62 16.32 -17.54
C GLN A 153 3.82 16.57 -16.60
N ASN A 154 3.59 17.09 -15.38
CA ASN A 154 4.66 17.41 -14.44
C ASN A 154 4.78 16.32 -13.38
N GLN A 155 5.74 15.41 -13.57
CA GLN A 155 5.99 14.31 -12.63
C GLN A 155 6.34 14.77 -11.21
N GLN A 156 6.87 15.99 -11.03
CA GLN A 156 7.14 16.53 -9.70
C GLN A 156 5.86 16.69 -8.86
N LEU A 157 4.70 16.84 -9.51
CA LEU A 157 3.42 16.90 -8.81
C LEU A 157 2.99 15.54 -8.24
N ALA A 158 3.51 14.42 -8.77
CA ALA A 158 3.28 13.10 -8.17
C ALA A 158 3.86 13.03 -6.74
N PHE A 159 5.01 13.66 -6.52
CA PHE A 159 5.68 13.73 -5.22
C PHE A 159 4.82 14.44 -4.16
N VAL A 160 3.95 15.38 -4.56
CA VAL A 160 3.06 16.07 -3.62
C VAL A 160 2.11 15.08 -2.92
N ASN A 161 1.64 14.05 -3.62
CA ASN A 161 0.81 13.01 -2.99
C ASN A 161 1.59 12.22 -1.94
N VAL A 162 2.87 11.94 -2.18
CA VAL A 162 3.77 11.31 -1.19
C VAL A 162 3.94 12.21 0.03
N VAL A 163 4.11 13.52 -0.18
CA VAL A 163 4.22 14.51 0.91
C VAL A 163 2.94 14.55 1.76
N ILE A 164 1.75 14.47 1.13
CA ILE A 164 0.47 14.39 1.85
C ILE A 164 0.42 13.13 2.71
N VAL A 165 0.84 11.99 2.18
CA VAL A 165 0.91 10.75 2.96
C VAL A 165 1.94 10.84 4.09
N ALA A 166 3.11 11.43 3.84
CA ALA A 166 4.15 11.65 4.85
C ALA A 166 3.67 12.59 5.97
N ALA A 167 2.90 13.62 5.65
CA ALA A 167 2.27 14.49 6.63
C ALA A 167 1.28 13.71 7.50
N GLY A 168 0.41 12.89 6.88
CA GLY A 168 -0.47 11.98 7.62
C GLY A 168 0.29 11.02 8.55
N ALA A 169 1.39 10.45 8.05
CA ALA A 169 2.29 9.57 8.79
C ALA A 169 2.89 10.29 10.02
N LEU A 170 3.35 11.53 9.84
CA LEU A 170 3.94 12.36 10.89
C LEU A 170 2.91 12.70 11.97
N PHE A 171 1.72 13.18 11.58
CA PHE A 171 0.65 13.50 12.54
C PHE A 171 0.20 12.25 13.30
N GLY A 172 0.07 11.12 12.60
CA GLY A 172 -0.16 9.81 13.20
C GLY A 172 0.90 9.49 14.24
N GLY A 173 2.18 9.50 13.87
CA GLY A 173 3.29 9.23 14.79
C GLY A 173 3.33 10.16 16.01
N LEU A 174 3.17 11.47 15.82
CA LEU A 174 3.15 12.46 16.91
C LEU A 174 1.98 12.28 17.86
N SER A 175 0.82 11.80 17.37
CA SER A 175 -0.36 11.60 18.20
C SER A 175 -0.14 10.64 19.38
N VAL A 176 0.81 9.70 19.25
CA VAL A 176 1.13 8.73 20.33
C VAL A 176 1.71 9.42 21.57
N ILE A 177 2.40 10.55 21.39
CA ILE A 177 3.06 11.32 22.46
C ILE A 177 2.00 12.02 23.33
N PHE A 178 0.94 12.55 22.71
CA PHE A 178 -0.07 13.34 23.40
C PHE A 178 -1.19 12.48 24.02
N LYS A 179 -1.69 11.48 23.27
CA LYS A 179 -2.84 10.65 23.68
C LYS A 179 -2.65 9.19 23.29
N GLN A 180 -1.60 8.55 23.81
CA GLN A 180 -1.18 7.18 23.47
C GLN A 180 -2.35 6.18 23.29
N ARG A 181 -3.27 6.09 24.26
CA ARG A 181 -4.39 5.13 24.20
C ARG A 181 -5.35 5.42 23.04
N GLU A 182 -5.83 6.64 22.94
CA GLU A 182 -6.80 7.04 21.91
C GLU A 182 -6.18 6.97 20.51
N SER A 183 -4.92 7.40 20.39
CA SER A 183 -4.14 7.33 19.15
C SER A 183 -3.96 5.89 18.66
N MET A 184 -3.72 4.93 19.56
CA MET A 184 -3.61 3.52 19.21
C MET A 184 -4.96 2.93 18.80
N ILE A 185 -6.04 3.25 19.50
CA ILE A 185 -7.40 2.79 19.15
C ILE A 185 -7.76 3.31 17.76
N PHE A 186 -7.57 4.60 17.52
CA PHE A 186 -7.82 5.22 16.22
C PHE A 186 -6.97 4.64 15.10
N SER A 187 -5.67 4.49 15.33
CA SER A 187 -4.74 4.01 14.31
C SER A 187 -4.98 2.55 13.94
N THR A 188 -5.28 1.68 14.91
CA THR A 188 -5.61 0.27 14.66
C THR A 188 -6.92 0.11 13.90
N SER A 189 -7.95 0.91 14.22
CA SER A 189 -9.19 1.00 13.44
C SER A 189 -8.94 1.46 12.00
N CYS A 190 -8.09 2.48 11.83
CA CYS A 190 -7.74 3.02 10.51
C CYS A 190 -6.98 2.01 9.65
N ILE A 191 -5.98 1.31 10.22
CA ILE A 191 -5.25 0.25 9.53
C ILE A 191 -6.18 -0.93 9.22
N GLY A 192 -6.98 -1.36 10.19
CA GLY A 192 -7.89 -2.50 10.02
C GLY A 192 -8.90 -2.27 8.91
N SER A 193 -9.59 -1.12 8.92
CA SER A 193 -10.52 -0.73 7.86
C SER A 193 -9.82 -0.57 6.51
N PHE A 194 -8.60 -0.03 6.48
CA PHE A 194 -7.80 0.09 5.25
C PHE A 194 -7.46 -1.28 4.65
N LEU A 195 -6.98 -2.23 5.47
CA LEU A 195 -6.63 -3.57 5.00
C LEU A 195 -7.86 -4.39 4.59
N MET A 196 -8.98 -4.23 5.28
CA MET A 196 -10.25 -4.84 4.86
C MET A 196 -10.75 -4.26 3.53
N ALA A 197 -10.64 -2.94 3.34
CA ALA A 197 -10.97 -2.29 2.09
C ALA A 197 -10.07 -2.76 0.94
N LEU A 198 -8.76 -2.84 1.19
CA LEU A 198 -7.80 -3.37 0.24
C LEU A 198 -8.12 -4.83 -0.13
N ALA A 199 -8.43 -5.68 0.85
CA ALA A 199 -8.83 -7.07 0.60
C ALA A 199 -10.06 -7.17 -0.29
N ILE A 200 -11.12 -6.43 0.03
CA ILE A 200 -12.37 -6.40 -0.75
C ILE A 200 -12.09 -5.89 -2.17
N ASP A 201 -11.34 -4.80 -2.29
CA ASP A 201 -11.05 -4.19 -3.58
C ASP A 201 -10.16 -5.07 -4.45
N LEU A 202 -9.17 -5.77 -3.88
CA LEU A 202 -8.37 -6.77 -4.57
C LEU A 202 -9.24 -7.92 -5.12
N LEU A 203 -10.27 -8.35 -4.37
CA LEU A 203 -11.19 -9.40 -4.82
C LEU A 203 -12.12 -8.92 -5.95
N LEU A 204 -12.53 -7.65 -5.92
CA LEU A 204 -13.48 -7.09 -6.90
C LEU A 204 -12.81 -6.55 -8.16
N ASN A 205 -11.69 -5.86 -8.00
CA ASN A 205 -11.03 -5.05 -9.02
C ASN A 205 -9.56 -5.49 -9.26
N GLY A 206 -9.03 -6.40 -8.45
CA GLY A 206 -7.63 -6.82 -8.48
C GLY A 206 -6.67 -5.65 -8.43
N GLN A 207 -5.68 -5.67 -9.31
CA GLN A 207 -4.66 -4.64 -9.37
C GLN A 207 -5.12 -3.31 -9.99
N GLY A 208 -6.39 -3.18 -10.41
CA GLY A 208 -6.93 -1.96 -11.05
C GLY A 208 -7.51 -0.93 -10.08
N GLY A 209 -7.79 -1.30 -8.84
CA GLY A 209 -8.40 -0.43 -7.83
C GLY A 209 -7.38 0.20 -6.88
N MET A 210 -7.59 0.05 -5.57
CA MET A 210 -6.72 0.53 -4.50
C MET A 210 -5.26 0.11 -4.67
N SER A 211 -4.99 -1.11 -5.15
CA SER A 211 -3.65 -1.58 -5.49
C SER A 211 -2.96 -0.71 -6.54
N ARG A 212 -3.68 -0.29 -7.60
CA ARG A 212 -3.15 0.68 -8.58
C ARG A 212 -2.89 2.02 -7.92
N GLY A 213 -3.82 2.50 -7.10
CA GLY A 213 -3.69 3.77 -6.38
C GLY A 213 -2.45 3.80 -5.49
N LEU A 214 -2.17 2.70 -4.77
CA LEU A 214 -0.96 2.56 -3.96
C LEU A 214 0.31 2.65 -4.80
N ARG A 215 0.37 1.94 -5.93
CA ARG A 215 1.52 2.05 -6.84
C ARG A 215 1.65 3.45 -7.43
N SER A 216 0.56 4.06 -7.87
CA SER A 216 0.60 5.44 -8.38
C SER A 216 1.08 6.47 -7.36
N VAL A 217 1.02 6.16 -6.06
CA VAL A 217 1.58 7.01 -5.00
C VAL A 217 3.04 6.66 -4.69
N PHE A 218 3.40 5.38 -4.60
CA PHE A 218 4.68 4.94 -4.03
C PHE A 218 5.69 4.39 -5.03
N ASP A 219 5.29 4.07 -6.24
CA ASP A 219 6.14 3.50 -7.28
C ASP A 219 6.71 4.64 -8.13
N MET A 220 7.98 4.95 -7.87
CA MET A 220 8.77 5.98 -8.53
C MET A 220 9.85 5.34 -9.41
N ASN A 221 9.62 4.10 -9.86
CA ASN A 221 10.56 3.36 -10.69
C ASN A 221 10.48 3.79 -12.16
N ASP A 222 11.62 4.15 -12.74
CA ASP A 222 11.71 4.62 -14.13
C ASP A 222 11.24 3.58 -15.15
N ASN A 223 11.38 2.28 -14.84
CA ASN A 223 10.90 1.18 -15.68
C ASN A 223 9.37 1.06 -15.70
N HIS A 224 8.67 1.74 -14.79
CA HIS A 224 7.20 1.70 -14.63
C HIS A 224 6.50 2.99 -15.08
N LEU A 225 7.24 4.01 -15.48
CA LEU A 225 6.69 5.34 -15.77
C LEU A 225 5.67 5.33 -16.91
N ALA A 226 5.93 4.59 -17.99
CA ALA A 226 4.99 4.52 -19.11
C ALA A 226 3.66 3.86 -18.73
N ASP A 227 3.66 2.96 -17.75
CA ASP A 227 2.45 2.34 -17.20
C ASP A 227 1.74 3.31 -16.25
N LEU A 228 2.46 3.86 -15.25
CA LEU A 228 1.85 4.66 -14.18
C LEU A 228 1.44 6.07 -14.62
N VAL A 229 2.20 6.69 -15.52
CA VAL A 229 1.90 8.03 -16.05
C VAL A 229 1.04 7.93 -17.32
N GLY A 230 1.32 6.95 -18.18
CA GLY A 230 0.58 6.78 -19.44
C GLY A 230 -0.86 6.31 -19.24
N ASP A 231 -1.06 5.23 -18.47
CA ASP A 231 -2.41 4.70 -18.19
C ASP A 231 -3.05 5.36 -16.95
N GLY A 232 -2.22 5.91 -16.05
CA GLY A 232 -2.68 6.65 -14.87
C GLY A 232 -3.38 5.79 -13.81
N TYR A 233 -4.04 6.49 -12.88
CA TYR A 233 -4.94 5.89 -11.90
C TYR A 233 -6.38 6.35 -12.16
N SER A 234 -7.24 5.42 -12.56
CA SER A 234 -8.67 5.67 -12.78
C SER A 234 -9.46 4.58 -12.06
N PRO A 235 -9.75 4.76 -10.76
CA PRO A 235 -10.40 3.73 -9.96
C PRO A 235 -11.83 3.48 -10.44
N PRO A 236 -12.26 2.21 -10.56
CA PRO A 236 -13.66 1.85 -10.71
C PRO A 236 -14.52 2.48 -9.61
N LEU A 237 -15.80 2.74 -9.91
CA LEU A 237 -16.75 3.28 -8.93
C LEU A 237 -16.83 2.39 -7.67
N SER A 238 -16.71 1.07 -7.83
CA SER A 238 -16.64 0.11 -6.72
C SER A 238 -15.46 0.41 -5.77
N SER A 239 -14.27 0.69 -6.30
CA SER A 239 -13.10 1.07 -5.49
C SER A 239 -13.35 2.37 -4.73
N GLN A 240 -13.96 3.38 -5.37
CA GLN A 240 -14.26 4.65 -4.72
C GLN A 240 -15.24 4.47 -3.56
N ILE A 241 -16.29 3.65 -3.76
CA ILE A 241 -17.27 3.31 -2.72
C ILE A 241 -16.58 2.56 -1.57
N VAL A 242 -15.71 1.58 -1.86
CA VAL A 242 -14.97 0.81 -0.86
C VAL A 242 -14.05 1.71 -0.04
N VAL A 243 -13.27 2.59 -0.69
CA VAL A 243 -12.39 3.56 -0.03
C VAL A 243 -13.20 4.50 0.87
N ALA A 244 -14.25 5.13 0.34
CA ALA A 244 -15.10 6.06 1.10
C ALA A 244 -15.76 5.37 2.31
N SER A 245 -16.32 4.18 2.11
CA SER A 245 -16.96 3.40 3.17
C SER A 245 -15.95 3.01 4.25
N SER A 246 -14.73 2.64 3.88
CA SER A 246 -13.68 2.29 4.83
C SER A 246 -13.27 3.46 5.73
N MET A 247 -13.29 4.69 5.21
CA MET A 247 -13.03 5.89 6.01
C MET A 247 -14.18 6.14 7.00
N GLY A 248 -15.43 5.94 6.58
CA GLY A 248 -16.59 6.03 7.45
C GLY A 248 -16.55 4.99 8.58
N ILE A 249 -16.25 3.73 8.27
CA ILE A 249 -16.12 2.64 9.25
C ILE A 249 -15.00 2.96 10.27
N ALA A 250 -13.86 3.47 9.79
CA ALA A 250 -12.76 3.86 10.65
C ALA A 250 -13.21 4.90 11.71
N TYR A 251 -14.07 5.84 11.31
CA TYR A 251 -14.56 6.93 12.17
C TYR A 251 -15.68 6.49 13.14
N VAL A 252 -16.64 5.69 12.67
CA VAL A 252 -17.80 5.25 13.48
C VAL A 252 -17.39 4.36 14.66
N HIS A 253 -16.28 3.64 14.57
CA HIS A 253 -15.74 2.87 15.69
C HIS A 253 -15.30 3.72 16.91
N HIS A 254 -15.33 5.06 16.81
CA HIS A 254 -14.89 5.99 17.85
C HIS A 254 -15.96 6.95 18.38
N ILE A 255 -17.21 6.82 17.91
CA ILE A 255 -18.39 7.46 18.51
C ILE A 255 -19.03 6.46 19.47
#